data_AF-A0A0L8FYQ3-F1
#
_entry.id   AF-A0A0L8FYQ3-F1
#
_cell.length_a   1.000
_cell.length_b   1.000
_cell.length_c   1.000
_cell.angle_alpha   90.00
_cell.angle_beta   90.00
_cell.angle_gamma   90.00
#
_symmetry.space_group_name_H-M   'P 1'
#
loop_
_entity.id
_entity.type
_entity.pdbx_description
1 polymer ?
#
loop_
_entity_poly.entity_id
_entity_poly.type
_entity_poly.pdbx_seq_one_letter_code
_entity_poly.pdbx_strand_id
1 'polypeptide(L)'
;MTPKTGGSVAGLSEVENTNSPSNVMNSQLPRAKSCAGCGAKIVDKFLLYAMDRYWHTGCLKCACCQAPLGEIGSSCFTKAGMILCRNDYIR
;
A
#
# COMPACT_ATOMS: atom_id res chain seq x y z
N MET A 1 8.87 -16.84 22.59
CA MET A 1 7.90 -17.41 21.63
C MET A 1 6.89 -16.34 21.28
N THR A 2 7.18 -15.48 20.31
CA THR A 2 6.23 -14.45 19.86
C THR A 2 5.24 -15.08 18.87
N PRO A 3 3.92 -14.99 19.11
CA PRO A 3 2.95 -15.45 18.14
C PRO A 3 3.05 -14.51 16.93
N LYS A 4 3.64 -14.99 15.84
CA LYS A 4 3.62 -14.28 14.56
C LYS A 4 2.21 -14.42 13.98
N THR A 5 1.26 -13.67 14.54
CA THR A 5 -0.09 -13.57 14.00
C THR A 5 0.04 -12.96 12.61
N GLY A 6 -0.18 -13.78 11.56
CA GLY A 6 0.03 -13.44 10.15
C GLY A 6 -0.96 -12.43 9.55
N GLY A 7 -1.39 -11.44 10.34
CA GLY A 7 -2.19 -10.30 9.87
C GLY A 7 -1.35 -9.03 9.90
N SER A 8 -0.92 -8.56 8.74
CA SER A 8 -0.27 -7.25 8.63
C SER A 8 -1.34 -6.23 8.26
N VAL A 9 -1.74 -5.39 9.21
CA VAL A 9 -2.65 -4.27 8.89
C VAL A 9 -2.00 -3.42 7.80
N ALA A 10 -2.74 -3.14 6.73
CA ALA A 10 -2.28 -2.19 5.73
C ALA A 10 -2.34 -0.82 6.39
N GLY A 11 -1.19 -0.24 6.71
CA GLY A 11 -1.14 1.10 7.28
C GLY A 11 -1.60 2.09 6.23
N LEU A 12 -2.76 2.70 6.43
CA LEU A 12 -3.17 3.91 5.70
C LEU A 12 -2.31 5.04 6.25
N SER A 13 -1.36 5.52 5.46
CA SER A 13 -0.61 6.73 5.79
C SER A 13 -1.00 7.83 4.82
N GLU A 14 -1.37 8.99 5.36
CA GLU A 14 -1.56 10.20 4.59
C GLU A 14 -0.21 10.61 4.00
N VAL A 15 -0.18 10.80 2.68
CA VAL A 15 1.01 11.36 2.07
C VAL A 15 0.98 12.85 2.38
N GLU A 16 1.95 13.32 3.15
CA GLU A 16 2.17 14.75 3.27
C GLU A 16 2.80 15.21 1.94
N ASN A 17 1.93 15.52 0.97
CA ASN A 17 2.31 16.11 -0.29
C ASN A 17 2.78 17.54 0.01
N THR A 18 4.05 17.68 0.38
CA THR A 18 4.73 18.98 0.46
C THR A 18 4.91 19.51 -0.96
N ASN A 19 3.80 19.95 -1.54
CA ASN A 19 3.79 20.73 -2.76
C ASN A 19 4.29 22.12 -2.41
N SER A 20 5.61 22.27 -2.27
CA SER A 20 6.22 23.60 -2.35
C SER A 20 6.30 23.98 -3.83
N PRO A 21 5.61 25.05 -4.28
CA PRO A 21 5.79 25.57 -5.63
C PRO A 21 7.14 26.28 -5.65
N SER A 22 8.20 25.56 -5.98
CA SER A 22 9.52 26.16 -6.15
C SER A 22 10.03 25.76 -7.52
N ASN A 23 9.89 26.71 -8.46
CA ASN A 23 10.55 26.73 -9.75
C ASN A 23 12.05 26.44 -9.57
N VAL A 24 12.48 25.19 -9.71
CA VAL A 24 13.88 24.86 -9.90
C VAL A 24 14.01 23.71 -10.90
N MET A 25 14.61 24.03 -12.02
CA MET A 25 15.21 23.11 -12.98
C MET A 25 16.30 22.30 -12.26
N ASN A 26 15.93 21.23 -11.55
CA ASN A 26 16.89 20.31 -10.96
C ASN A 26 16.28 18.93 -10.72
N SER A 27 17.04 17.91 -11.11
CA SER A 27 16.69 16.50 -11.34
C SER A 27 16.39 15.68 -10.07
N GLN A 28 15.89 16.30 -8.99
CA GLN A 28 15.70 15.66 -7.69
C GLN A 28 14.26 15.85 -7.22
N LEU A 29 13.36 15.06 -7.80
CA LEU A 29 11.99 14.94 -7.30
C LEU A 29 12.06 14.40 -5.85
N PRO A 30 11.32 14.98 -4.89
CA PRO A 30 11.23 14.45 -3.53
C PRO A 30 10.89 12.96 -3.62
N ARG A 31 11.54 12.16 -2.77
CA ARG A 31 11.55 10.68 -2.73
C ARG A 31 10.16 10.07 -2.86
N ALA A 32 9.64 10.04 -4.09
CA ALA A 32 8.27 9.73 -4.38
C ALA A 32 8.02 8.26 -4.08
N LYS A 33 7.05 7.98 -3.22
CA LYS A 33 6.65 6.60 -2.91
C LYS A 33 6.17 5.96 -4.20
N SER A 34 6.71 4.80 -4.53
CA SER A 34 6.42 4.10 -5.78
C SER A 34 5.48 2.95 -5.50
N CYS A 35 4.38 2.86 -6.23
CA CYS A 35 3.41 1.78 -6.07
C CYS A 35 4.01 0.47 -6.60
N ALA A 36 4.05 -0.58 -5.77
CA ALA A 36 4.54 -1.89 -6.20
C ALA A 36 3.59 -2.61 -7.17
N GLY A 37 2.31 -2.22 -7.23
CA GLY A 37 1.32 -2.81 -8.12
C GLY A 37 1.34 -2.28 -9.55
N CYS A 38 1.57 -0.97 -9.73
CA CYS A 38 1.58 -0.33 -11.05
C CYS A 38 2.91 0.31 -11.45
N GLY A 39 3.89 0.40 -10.53
CA GLY A 39 5.19 1.04 -10.78
C GLY A 39 5.16 2.57 -10.80
N ALA A 40 3.97 3.18 -10.74
CA ALA A 40 3.83 4.63 -10.77
C ALA A 40 4.11 5.29 -9.42
N LYS A 41 4.42 6.59 -9.44
CA LYS A 41 4.56 7.41 -8.23
C LYS A 41 3.18 7.61 -7.59
N ILE A 42 3.12 7.40 -6.28
CA ILE A 42 1.93 7.65 -5.48
C ILE A 42 1.84 9.13 -5.22
N VAL A 43 0.96 9.79 -5.97
CA VAL A 43 0.58 11.20 -5.80
C VAL A 43 -0.75 11.36 -5.06
N ASP A 44 -1.39 10.24 -4.74
CA ASP A 44 -2.68 10.18 -4.04
C ASP A 44 -2.56 10.67 -2.61
N LYS A 45 -3.61 11.29 -2.08
CA LYS A 45 -3.65 11.78 -0.69
C LYS A 45 -3.42 10.65 0.32
N PHE A 46 -3.91 9.44 0.01
CA PHE A 46 -3.77 8.28 0.87
C PHE A 46 -2.99 7.18 0.17
N LEU A 47 -2.04 6.59 0.90
CA LEU A 47 -1.34 5.41 0.43
C LEU A 47 -1.44 4.27 1.44
N LEU A 48 -1.22 3.06 0.97
CA LEU A 48 -1.14 1.88 1.81
C LEU A 48 0.28 1.35 1.90
N TYR A 49 0.66 0.98 3.11
CA TYR A 49 1.89 0.26 3.40
C TYR A 49 1.59 -1.20 3.72
N ALA A 50 2.04 -2.10 2.86
CA ALA A 50 1.84 -3.54 3.01
C ALA A 50 3.05 -4.30 2.44
N MET A 51 3.48 -5.37 3.12
CA MET A 51 4.65 -6.17 2.75
C MET A 51 5.94 -5.35 2.54
N ASP A 52 6.15 -4.32 3.37
CA ASP A 52 7.30 -3.41 3.25
C ASP A 52 7.32 -2.58 1.95
N ARG A 53 6.18 -2.51 1.26
CA ARG A 53 6.02 -1.80 -0.02
C ARG A 53 4.83 -0.84 0.04
N TYR A 54 4.88 0.15 -0.83
CA TYR A 54 3.82 1.14 -0.96
C TYR A 54 2.85 0.78 -2.08
N TRP A 55 1.57 1.05 -1.87
CA TRP A 55 0.49 0.73 -2.80
C TRP A 55 -0.55 1.84 -2.82
N HIS A 56 -1.19 2.04 -3.96
CA HIS A 56 -2.41 2.84 -4.02
C HIS A 56 -3.58 2.12 -3.35
N THR A 57 -4.56 2.90 -2.90
CA THR A 57 -5.90 2.45 -2.44
C THR A 57 -6.56 1.47 -3.40
N GLY A 58 -6.53 1.78 -4.70
CA GLY A 58 -7.05 0.88 -5.74
C GLY A 58 -6.07 -0.19 -6.24
N CYS A 59 -4.77 -0.08 -5.96
CA CYS A 59 -3.79 -1.08 -6.42
C CYS A 59 -3.66 -2.26 -5.45
N LEU A 60 -3.85 -2.03 -4.14
CA LEU A 60 -3.79 -3.06 -3.12
C LEU A 60 -5.09 -3.89 -3.15
N LYS A 61 -5.04 -5.07 -3.76
CA LYS A 61 -6.18 -5.97 -3.91
C LYS A 61 -5.84 -7.41 -3.59
N CYS A 62 -6.86 -8.19 -3.21
CA CYS A 62 -6.69 -9.61 -2.91
C CYS A 62 -6.21 -10.37 -4.15
N ALA A 63 -5.20 -11.24 -4.00
CA ALA A 63 -4.73 -12.07 -5.10
C ALA A 63 -5.80 -13.06 -5.61
N CYS A 64 -6.67 -13.56 -4.73
CA CYS A 64 -7.74 -14.50 -5.09
C CYS A 64 -8.97 -13.81 -5.70
N CYS A 65 -9.58 -12.88 -4.97
CA CYS A 65 -10.85 -12.26 -5.40
C CYS A 65 -10.69 -10.88 -6.06
N GLN A 66 -9.47 -10.34 -6.14
CA GLN A 66 -9.18 -9.02 -6.72
C GLN A 66 -9.93 -7.86 -6.05
N ALA A 67 -10.51 -8.09 -4.86
CA ALA A 67 -11.24 -7.09 -4.11
C ALA A 67 -10.29 -6.02 -3.54
N PRO A 68 -10.65 -4.71 -3.62
CA PRO A 68 -9.82 -3.60 -3.14
C PRO A 68 -9.71 -3.63 -1.61
N LEU A 69 -8.55 -4.04 -1.11
CA LEU A 69 -8.27 -4.13 0.31
C LEU A 69 -8.14 -2.75 0.96
N GLY A 70 -7.79 -1.74 0.17
CA GLY A 70 -7.66 -0.36 0.65
C GLY A 70 -8.98 0.26 1.11
N GLU A 71 -10.11 -0.19 0.57
CA GLU A 71 -11.44 0.34 0.88
C GLU A 71 -12.24 -0.58 1.81
N ILE A 72 -12.08 -1.90 1.67
CA ILE A 72 -12.92 -2.91 2.37
C ILE A 72 -12.51 -3.10 3.84
N GLY A 73 -11.29 -2.71 4.22
CA GLY A 73 -10.88 -2.66 5.61
C GLY A 73 -9.38 -2.84 5.78
N SER A 74 -8.80 -2.12 6.73
CA SER A 74 -7.36 -2.02 7.01
C SER A 74 -6.66 -3.34 7.37
N SER A 75 -7.36 -4.47 7.33
CA SER A 75 -6.86 -5.82 7.60
C SER A 75 -6.59 -6.57 6.29
N CYS A 76 -5.42 -6.36 5.68
CA CYS A 76 -4.91 -7.28 4.67
C CYS A 76 -4.09 -8.39 5.33
N PHE A 77 -4.03 -9.56 4.71
CA PHE A 77 -3.26 -10.68 5.23
C PHE A 77 -2.23 -11.11 4.20
N THR A 78 -1.04 -11.50 4.64
CA THR A 78 0.01 -11.96 3.74
C THR A 78 0.27 -13.44 3.97
N LYS A 79 0.12 -14.27 2.95
CA LYS A 79 0.37 -15.72 3.00
C LYS A 79 1.24 -16.11 1.81
N ALA A 80 2.38 -16.77 2.07
CA ALA A 80 3.33 -17.18 1.03
C ALA A 80 3.75 -16.05 0.05
N GLY A 81 3.82 -14.81 0.53
CA GLY A 81 4.15 -13.63 -0.30
C GLY A 81 2.98 -13.09 -1.13
N MET A 82 1.76 -13.58 -0.92
CA MET A 82 0.55 -13.09 -1.58
C MET A 82 -0.33 -12.32 -0.60
N ILE A 83 -0.91 -11.21 -1.07
CA ILE A 83 -1.83 -10.39 -0.30
C ILE A 83 -3.25 -10.93 -0.49
N LEU A 84 -3.90 -11.27 0.62
CA LEU A 84 -5.22 -11.89 0.67
C LEU A 84 -6.15 -11.06 1.55
N CYS A 85 -7.45 -11.12 1.23
CA CYS A 85 -8.47 -10.58 2.11
C CYS A 85 -8.67 -11.50 3.33
N ARG A 86 -9.31 -10.96 4.38
CA ARG A 86 -9.63 -11.75 5.58
C ARG A 86 -10.33 -13.06 5.21
N ASN A 87 -11.28 -13.01 4.29
CA ASN A 87 -12.09 -14.15 3.90
C ASN A 87 -11.27 -15.25 3.20
N ASP A 88 -10.41 -14.90 2.25
CA ASP A 88 -9.52 -15.86 1.58
C ASP A 88 -8.38 -16.34 2.47
N TYR A 89 -8.00 -15.55 3.48
CA TYR A 89 -6.93 -15.92 4.40
C TYR A 89 -7.38 -16.95 5.45
N ILE A 90 -8.60 -16.82 5.97
CA ILE A 90 -9.17 -17.74 6.99
C ILE A 90 -9.75 -19.02 6.38
N ARG A 91 -9.86 -19.08 5.06
CA ARG A 91 -10.36 -20.23 4.30
C ARG A 91 -9.25 -21.25 4.05
#